data_AF-A0A1F6T1Z6-F1
#
_entry.id   AF-A0A1F6T1Z6-F1
#
_cell.length_a   1.000
_cell.length_b   1.000
_cell.length_c   1.000
_cell.angle_alpha   90.00
_cell.angle_beta   90.00
_cell.angle_gamma   90.00
#
_symmetry.space_group_name_H-M   'P 1'
#
loop_
_entity.id
_entity.type
_entity.pdbx_description
1 polymer ?
#
loop_
_entity_poly.entity_id
_entity_poly.type
_entity_poly.pdbx_seq_one_letter_code
_entity_poly.pdbx_strand_id
1 'polypeptide(L)'
;MEGFMIKKILLLALCGGLFQTQIAFAEPKNDAIKALTNYAVVMALWNIEQRCNQMPSGMRKEFDAIVVNAGARLKDIFEPRFFNAAWESGKETANSPQYAACDKATRELLDSRLLDMARELKITLDKLPVGYKLKVTN
;
A
#
# COMPACT_ATOMS: atom_id res chain seq x y z
N MET A 1 -13.14 -14.22 -26.27
CA MET A 1 -12.37 -14.81 -25.15
C MET A 1 -11.13 -13.96 -24.96
N GLU A 2 -11.28 -12.83 -24.28
CA GLU A 2 -10.20 -11.89 -24.02
C GLU A 2 -10.17 -11.65 -22.51
N GLY A 3 -9.17 -12.22 -21.85
CA GLY A 3 -9.12 -12.25 -20.39
C GLY A 3 -7.86 -12.92 -19.87
N PHE A 4 -6.69 -12.50 -20.36
CA PHE A 4 -5.42 -13.11 -19.92
C PHE A 4 -4.21 -12.17 -19.87
N MET A 5 -4.41 -10.85 -19.77
CA MET A 5 -3.28 -9.89 -19.76
C MET A 5 -3.26 -8.88 -18.59
N ILE A 6 -3.87 -9.20 -17.45
CA ILE A 6 -3.73 -8.37 -16.23
C ILE A 6 -2.93 -9.10 -15.12
N LYS A 7 -2.84 -10.43 -15.15
CA LYS A 7 -2.17 -11.23 -14.11
C LYS A 7 -0.64 -11.15 -14.07
N LYS A 8 0.03 -10.53 -15.06
CA LYS A 8 1.51 -10.52 -15.14
C LYS A 8 2.20 -9.23 -14.69
N ILE A 9 1.46 -8.15 -14.43
CA ILE A 9 2.08 -6.85 -14.12
C ILE A 9 2.51 -6.76 -12.64
N LEU A 10 1.95 -7.59 -11.75
CA LEU A 10 2.23 -7.48 -10.31
C LEU A 10 3.53 -8.16 -9.83
N LEU A 11 4.25 -8.92 -10.68
CA LEU A 11 5.34 -9.80 -10.23
C LEU A 11 6.77 -9.33 -10.54
N LEU A 12 6.97 -8.20 -11.21
CA LEU A 12 8.28 -7.82 -11.79
C LEU A 12 9.01 -6.65 -11.11
N ALA A 13 8.57 -6.22 -9.93
CA ALA A 13 9.17 -5.07 -9.24
C ALA A 13 10.12 -5.43 -8.07
N LEU A 14 10.69 -6.64 -8.05
CA LEU A 14 11.57 -7.08 -6.95
C LEU A 14 13.03 -7.40 -7.33
N CYS A 15 13.45 -7.23 -8.57
CA CYS A 15 14.85 -7.50 -8.96
C CYS A 15 15.45 -6.41 -9.85
N GLY A 16 16.38 -5.65 -9.28
CA GLY A 16 17.58 -5.19 -9.99
C GLY A 16 17.54 -3.80 -10.65
N GLY A 17 18.32 -2.88 -10.07
CA GLY A 17 19.33 -2.16 -10.87
C GLY A 17 19.03 -0.72 -11.31
N LEU A 18 19.63 0.21 -10.56
CA LEU A 18 20.43 1.36 -11.01
C LEU A 18 19.83 2.45 -11.93
N PHE A 19 19.72 3.64 -11.33
CA PHE A 19 20.08 4.97 -11.87
C PHE A 19 19.64 5.33 -13.30
N GLN A 20 18.52 6.04 -13.38
CA GLN A 20 18.41 7.25 -14.20
C GLN A 20 17.63 8.31 -13.42
N THR A 21 18.32 9.38 -13.02
CA THR A 21 17.68 10.63 -12.55
C THR A 21 17.05 11.34 -13.74
N GLN A 22 15.92 10.80 -14.21
CA GLN A 22 14.93 11.63 -14.86
C GLN A 22 14.06 12.18 -13.73
N ILE A 23 14.04 13.50 -13.57
CA ILE A 23 12.94 14.17 -12.87
C ILE A 23 11.73 14.03 -13.80
N ALA A 24 11.25 12.80 -13.96
CA ALA A 24 9.91 12.55 -14.42
C ALA A 24 9.05 13.14 -13.31
N PHE A 25 8.43 14.29 -13.57
CA PHE A 25 7.30 14.72 -12.78
C PHE A 25 6.28 13.59 -12.91
N ALA A 26 6.29 12.68 -11.92
CA ALA A 26 5.31 11.62 -11.83
C ALA A 26 3.95 12.30 -11.89
N GLU A 27 3.13 11.95 -12.88
CA GLU A 27 1.81 12.56 -12.99
C GLU A 27 1.06 12.34 -11.67
N PRO A 28 0.39 13.36 -11.10
CA PRO A 28 -0.35 13.22 -9.84
C PRO A 28 -1.33 12.03 -9.84
N LYS A 29 -1.84 11.66 -11.02
CA LYS A 29 -2.64 10.45 -11.22
C LYS A 29 -1.86 9.17 -10.86
N ASN A 30 -0.62 9.04 -11.33
CA ASN A 30 0.22 7.87 -11.07
C ASN A 30 0.60 7.78 -9.60
N ASP A 31 0.94 8.91 -8.97
CA ASP A 31 1.21 8.97 -7.54
C ASP A 31 -0.05 8.64 -6.72
N ALA A 32 -1.24 9.09 -7.12
CA ALA A 32 -2.49 8.73 -6.47
C ALA A 32 -2.76 7.22 -6.57
N ILE A 33 -2.64 6.64 -7.76
CA ILE A 33 -2.83 5.19 -7.97
C ILE A 33 -1.80 4.38 -7.17
N LYS A 34 -0.54 4.82 -7.18
CA LYS A 34 0.53 4.21 -6.39
C LYS A 34 0.22 4.28 -4.89
N ALA A 35 -0.25 5.43 -4.38
CA ALA A 35 -0.66 5.58 -3.00
C ALA A 35 -1.81 4.63 -2.63
N LEU A 36 -2.84 4.51 -3.48
CA LEU A 36 -3.94 3.57 -3.24
C LEU A 36 -3.46 2.11 -3.22
N THR A 37 -2.52 1.77 -4.10
CA THR A 37 -1.91 0.43 -4.15
C THR A 37 -1.06 0.15 -2.91
N ASN A 38 -0.20 1.09 -2.51
CA ASN A 38 0.60 0.99 -1.30
C ASN A 38 -0.29 0.88 -0.06
N TYR A 39 -1.42 1.58 -0.03
CA TYR A 39 -2.40 1.46 1.05
C TYR A 39 -2.96 0.04 1.17
N ALA A 40 -3.31 -0.62 0.05
CA ALA A 40 -3.76 -2.02 0.08
C ALA A 40 -2.70 -2.96 0.69
N VAL A 41 -1.43 -2.78 0.31
CA VAL A 41 -0.30 -3.57 0.86
C VAL A 41 -0.11 -3.28 2.35
N VAL A 42 -0.12 -2.01 2.75
CA VAL A 42 -0.03 -1.60 4.17
C VAL A 42 -1.15 -2.23 4.98
N MET A 43 -2.38 -2.24 4.45
CA MET A 43 -3.51 -2.86 5.13
C MET A 43 -3.38 -4.38 5.21
N ALA A 44 -2.83 -5.06 4.20
CA ALA A 44 -2.54 -6.49 4.28
C ALA A 44 -1.56 -6.79 5.42
N LEU A 45 -0.42 -6.08 5.43
CA LEU A 45 0.61 -6.26 6.44
C LEU A 45 0.11 -5.90 7.84
N TRP A 46 -0.73 -4.87 7.97
CA TRP A 46 -1.35 -4.52 9.25
C TRP A 46 -2.29 -5.59 9.78
N ASN A 47 -3.11 -6.21 8.92
CA ASN A 47 -3.99 -7.30 9.32
C ASN A 47 -3.17 -8.53 9.78
N ILE A 48 -2.06 -8.83 9.11
CA ILE A 48 -1.13 -9.87 9.56
C ILE A 48 -0.52 -9.49 10.93
N GLU A 49 -0.10 -8.24 11.10
CA GLU A 49 0.44 -7.73 12.36
C GLU A 49 -0.59 -7.75 13.51
N GLN A 50 -1.88 -7.51 13.26
CA GLN A 50 -2.90 -7.68 14.30
C GLN A 50 -2.97 -9.12 14.82
N ARG A 51 -2.74 -10.10 13.95
CA ARG A 51 -2.70 -11.52 14.32
C ARG A 51 -1.39 -11.90 15.00
N CYS A 52 -0.25 -11.39 14.52
CA CYS A 52 1.07 -11.80 14.99
C CYS A 52 1.61 -10.96 16.16
N ASN A 53 1.12 -9.73 16.33
CA ASN A 53 1.44 -8.81 17.42
C ASN A 53 2.94 -8.67 17.70
N GLN A 54 3.73 -8.35 16.68
CA GLN A 54 5.19 -8.28 16.76
C GLN A 54 5.71 -6.85 16.89
N MET A 55 4.94 -5.86 16.45
CA MET A 55 5.37 -4.48 16.37
C MET A 55 5.52 -3.85 17.77
N PRO A 56 6.69 -3.27 18.10
CA PRO A 56 6.87 -2.52 19.34
C PRO A 56 5.89 -1.35 19.47
N SER A 57 5.47 -1.03 20.70
CA SER A 57 4.47 0.02 20.97
C SER A 57 4.81 1.39 20.35
N GLY A 58 6.10 1.78 20.35
CA GLY A 58 6.55 3.03 19.74
C GLY A 58 6.35 3.07 18.23
N MET A 59 6.67 1.97 17.53
CA MET A 59 6.46 1.85 16.08
C MET A 59 4.97 1.81 15.74
N ARG A 60 4.16 1.16 16.58
CA ARG A 60 2.71 1.09 16.40
C ARG A 60 2.05 2.46 16.41
N LYS A 61 2.46 3.35 17.33
CA LYS A 61 1.94 4.73 17.36
C LYS A 61 2.27 5.51 16.10
N GLU A 62 3.49 5.39 15.58
CA GLU A 62 3.89 6.02 14.32
C GLU A 62 3.08 5.47 13.15
N PHE A 63 2.97 4.14 13.07
CA PHE A 63 2.19 3.45 12.05
C PHE A 63 0.74 3.92 12.03
N ASP A 64 0.07 3.90 13.19
CA ASP A 64 -1.33 4.31 13.32
C ASP A 64 -1.54 5.76 12.87
N ALA A 65 -0.65 6.68 13.27
CA ALA A 65 -0.71 8.07 12.87
C ALA A 65 -0.57 8.25 11.35
N ILE A 66 0.30 7.47 10.70
CA ILE A 66 0.45 7.49 9.25
C ILE A 66 -0.80 6.95 8.57
N VAL A 67 -1.29 5.77 8.97
CA VAL A 67 -2.38 5.08 8.27
C VAL A 67 -3.72 5.80 8.43
N VAL A 68 -4.00 6.38 9.60
CA VAL A 68 -5.21 7.19 9.82
C VAL A 68 -5.23 8.40 8.88
N ASN A 69 -4.13 9.15 8.83
CA ASN A 69 -4.02 10.32 7.96
C ASN A 69 -4.07 9.94 6.48
N ALA A 70 -3.36 8.88 6.09
CA ALA A 70 -3.36 8.38 4.72
C ALA A 70 -4.76 7.91 4.29
N GLY A 71 -5.48 7.20 5.16
CA GLY A 71 -6.83 6.73 4.90
C GLY A 71 -7.82 7.88 4.68
N ALA A 72 -7.76 8.92 5.51
CA ALA A 72 -8.57 10.13 5.32
C ALA A 72 -8.25 10.81 3.98
N ARG A 73 -6.96 10.99 3.69
CA ARG A 73 -6.50 11.62 2.45
C ARG A 73 -6.92 10.84 1.19
N LEU A 74 -6.86 9.52 1.22
CA LEU A 74 -7.28 8.67 0.11
C LEU A 74 -8.80 8.70 -0.13
N LYS A 75 -9.62 8.80 0.92
CA LYS A 75 -11.07 8.98 0.81
C LYS A 75 -11.46 10.31 0.17
N ASP A 76 -10.62 11.34 0.31
CA ASP A 76 -10.84 12.64 -0.34
C ASP A 76 -10.44 12.60 -1.83
N ILE A 77 -9.40 11.83 -2.17
CA ILE A 77 -8.87 11.71 -3.54
C ILE A 77 -9.75 10.81 -4.39
N PHE A 78 -10.18 9.67 -3.86
CA PHE A 78 -10.84 8.60 -4.61
C PHE A 78 -12.33 8.48 -4.27
N GLU A 79 -13.12 7.98 -5.22
CA GLU A 79 -14.48 7.52 -4.94
C GLU A 79 -14.45 6.38 -3.90
N PRO A 80 -15.47 6.26 -3.02
CA PRO A 80 -15.51 5.25 -1.96
C PRO A 80 -15.29 3.81 -2.45
N ARG A 81 -15.75 3.47 -3.66
CA ARG A 81 -15.57 2.13 -4.25
C ARG A 81 -14.10 1.73 -4.39
N PHE A 82 -13.23 2.66 -4.78
CA PHE A 82 -11.80 2.37 -4.98
C PHE A 82 -11.07 2.23 -3.64
N PHE A 83 -11.39 3.11 -2.69
CA PHE A 83 -10.87 3.01 -1.33
C PHE A 83 -11.27 1.67 -0.67
N ASN A 84 -12.55 1.30 -0.75
CA ASN A 84 -13.06 0.05 -0.18
C ASN A 84 -12.43 -1.17 -0.86
N ALA A 85 -12.26 -1.15 -2.18
CA ALA A 85 -11.60 -2.24 -2.90
C ALA A 85 -10.13 -2.43 -2.45
N ALA A 86 -9.38 -1.35 -2.23
CA ALA A 86 -8.01 -1.42 -1.73
C ALA A 86 -7.96 -2.01 -0.30
N TRP A 87 -8.89 -1.60 0.57
CA TRP A 87 -9.01 -2.14 1.92
C TRP A 87 -9.32 -3.65 1.92
N GLU A 88 -10.37 -4.06 1.19
CA GLU A 88 -10.77 -5.48 1.12
C GLU A 88 -9.70 -6.34 0.46
N SER A 89 -9.03 -5.86 -0.59
CA SER A 89 -7.90 -6.57 -1.20
C SER A 89 -6.75 -6.82 -0.22
N GLY A 90 -6.48 -5.86 0.67
CA GLY A 90 -5.50 -6.04 1.74
C GLY A 90 -5.92 -7.15 2.72
N LYS A 91 -7.19 -7.17 3.13
CA LYS A 91 -7.75 -8.18 4.02
C LYS A 91 -7.74 -9.58 3.39
N GLU A 92 -8.11 -9.71 2.12
CA GLU A 92 -8.03 -10.97 1.38
C GLU A 92 -6.58 -11.49 1.32
N THR A 93 -5.63 -10.61 1.02
CA THR A 93 -4.20 -10.95 0.98
C THR A 93 -3.73 -11.47 2.33
N ALA A 94 -4.07 -10.79 3.44
CA ALA A 94 -3.70 -11.17 4.79
C ALA A 94 -4.24 -12.54 5.26
N ASN A 95 -5.29 -13.04 4.60
CA ASN A 95 -5.91 -14.34 4.86
C ASN A 95 -5.36 -15.46 3.96
N SER A 96 -4.40 -15.17 3.07
CA SER A 96 -3.75 -16.19 2.25
C SER A 96 -3.02 -17.23 3.14
N PRO A 97 -3.04 -18.54 2.80
CA PRO A 97 -2.44 -19.59 3.64
C PRO A 97 -0.97 -19.36 4.01
N GLN A 98 -0.20 -18.73 3.12
CA GLN A 98 1.21 -18.41 3.33
C GLN A 98 1.48 -17.43 4.48
N TYR A 99 0.47 -16.68 4.95
CA TYR A 99 0.58 -15.77 6.08
C TYR A 99 -0.17 -16.28 7.31
N ALA A 100 -0.78 -17.47 7.26
CA ALA A 100 -1.59 -18.00 8.34
C ALA A 100 -0.77 -18.23 9.62
N ALA A 101 0.50 -18.60 9.47
CA ALA A 101 1.43 -18.79 10.57
C ALA A 101 2.21 -17.49 10.87
N CYS A 102 2.44 -17.20 12.15
CA CYS A 102 3.35 -16.14 12.59
C CYS A 102 4.78 -16.68 12.73
N ASP A 103 5.29 -17.24 11.65
CA ASP A 103 6.61 -17.87 11.57
C ASP A 103 7.72 -16.84 11.27
N LYS A 104 8.96 -17.33 11.08
CA LYS A 104 10.13 -16.46 10.85
C LYS A 104 9.96 -15.59 9.60
N ALA A 105 9.47 -16.16 8.49
CA ALA A 105 9.31 -15.43 7.24
C ALA A 105 8.26 -14.32 7.37
N THR A 106 7.15 -14.61 8.06
CA THR A 106 6.11 -13.61 8.33
C THR A 106 6.61 -12.49 9.24
N ARG A 107 7.38 -12.83 10.29
CA ARG A 107 8.00 -11.81 11.16
C ARG A 107 8.99 -10.94 10.40
N GLU A 108 9.91 -11.53 9.63
CA GLU A 108 10.87 -10.80 8.80
C GLU A 108 10.17 -9.87 7.81
N LEU A 109 9.05 -10.31 7.22
CA LEU A 109 8.22 -9.47 6.37
C LEU A 109 7.65 -8.26 7.13
N LEU A 110 7.08 -8.47 8.32
CA LEU A 110 6.51 -7.38 9.11
C LEU A 110 7.58 -6.38 9.58
N ASP A 111 8.70 -6.87 10.09
CA ASP A 111 9.79 -6.07 10.63
C ASP A 111 10.46 -5.21 9.55
N SER A 112 10.60 -5.75 8.33
CA SER A 112 11.32 -5.07 7.24
C SER A 112 10.45 -4.24 6.32
N ARG A 113 9.12 -4.46 6.30
CA ARG A 113 8.25 -3.85 5.27
C ARG A 113 7.13 -2.99 5.81
N LEU A 114 6.55 -3.32 6.97
CA LEU A 114 5.28 -2.71 7.36
C LEU A 114 5.37 -1.19 7.56
N LEU A 115 6.31 -0.74 8.41
CA LEU A 115 6.47 0.69 8.70
C LEU A 115 7.08 1.44 7.51
N ASP A 116 7.99 0.82 6.76
CA ASP A 116 8.61 1.43 5.57
C ASP A 116 7.59 1.66 4.45
N MET A 117 6.68 0.71 4.21
CA MET A 117 5.59 0.88 3.25
C MET A 117 4.60 1.97 3.70
N ALA A 118 4.33 2.09 5.01
CA ALA A 118 3.50 3.16 5.54
C ALA A 118 4.17 4.54 5.31
N ARG A 119 5.47 4.66 5.56
CA ARG A 119 6.24 5.87 5.30
C ARG A 119 6.28 6.21 3.80
N GLU A 120 6.47 5.23 2.93
CA GLU A 120 6.43 5.44 1.47
C GLU A 120 5.04 5.90 1.01
N LEU A 121 3.97 5.32 1.55
CA LEU A 121 2.61 5.77 1.32
C LEU A 121 2.44 7.25 1.71
N LYS A 122 2.91 7.63 2.90
CA LYS A 122 2.86 9.03 3.35
C LYS A 122 3.60 9.95 2.38
N ILE A 123 4.84 9.60 2.03
CA ILE A 123 5.67 10.38 1.08
C ILE A 123 4.98 10.51 -0.27
N THR A 124 4.34 9.45 -0.76
CA THR A 124 3.62 9.47 -2.03
C THR A 124 2.39 10.38 -1.97
N LEU A 125 1.63 10.33 -0.87
CA LEU A 125 0.47 11.21 -0.67
C LEU A 125 0.86 12.68 -0.49
N ASP A 126 2.00 12.95 0.14
CA ASP A 126 2.52 14.32 0.35
C ASP A 126 2.93 14.99 -0.97
N LYS A 127 3.20 14.22 -2.05
CA LYS A 127 3.46 14.77 -3.39
C LYS A 127 2.20 15.28 -4.09
N LEU A 128 1.02 14.84 -3.65
CA LEU A 128 -0.23 15.18 -4.31
C LEU A 128 -0.70 16.58 -3.91
N PRO A 129 -1.15 17.41 -4.87
CA PRO A 129 -1.68 18.74 -4.59
C PRO A 129 -2.79 18.70 -3.53
N VAL A 130 -2.85 19.74 -2.68
CA VAL A 130 -3.98 19.92 -1.75
C VAL A 130 -5.29 19.97 -2.54
N GLY A 131 -6.28 19.16 -2.14
CA GLY A 131 -7.57 19.08 -2.82
C GLY A 131 -7.59 18.27 -4.12
N TYR A 132 -6.49 17.60 -4.49
CA TYR A 132 -6.49 16.71 -5.65
C TYR A 132 -7.56 15.63 -5.54
N LYS A 133 -8.35 15.45 -6.61
CA LYS A 133 -9.36 14.40 -6.75
C LYS A 133 -9.14 13.65 -8.05
N LEU A 134 -9.17 12.33 -7.99
CA LEU A 134 -9.09 11.48 -9.17
C LEU A 134 -10.50 11.03 -9.56
N LYS A 135 -10.96 11.48 -10.74
CA LYS A 135 -12.18 10.99 -11.35
C LYS A 135 -11.84 9.91 -12.37
N VAL A 136 -12.39 8.71 -12.20
CA VAL A 136 -12.21 7.60 -13.15
C VAL A 136 -13.50 7.49 -13.97
N THR A 137 -13.44 7.93 -15.23
CA THR A 137 -14.54 7.76 -16.19
C THR A 137 -14.41 6.42 -16.89
N ASN A 138 -15.51 5.66 -16.93
CA ASN A 138 -15.62 4.42 -17.71
C ASN A 138 -15.59 4.68 -19.21
#